data_AF-A0A2M8TG81-F1
#
_entry.id   AF-A0A2M8TG81-F1
#
_cell.length_a   1.000
_cell.length_b   1.000
_cell.length_c   1.000
_cell.angle_alpha   90.00
_cell.angle_beta   90.00
_cell.angle_gamma   90.00
#
_symmetry.space_group_name_H-M   'P 1'
#
loop_
_entity.id
_entity.type
_entity.pdbx_description
1 polymer ?
#
loop_
_entity_poly.entity_id
_entity_poly.type
_entity_poly.pdbx_seq_one_letter_code
_entity_poly.pdbx_strand_id
1 'polypeptide(L)'
;MSRYIYAAKININQNIFYSNFDSLIPLIGEAILNYKDKIYETKTLKWTFVDVKKIQLDSEEYITGKLCKIRKKVVEKKYDDDMHDTYWEDETNKAYENIFLYDQKSEIIVFEDTYEIDKKTFMEKFERLCYLINPTIGEIKIKLYPKSADIDKILAEINKIYYAKFNIIPANYTSKNGFKKLDEALKEEKISEINVTLKNKEGEISKEEDTVFSQCVNMVKNAYGTFVINVKNINEKVIKRIDSECTIYKKSIKSDSSIQIYIKKFKELIDIIKRENHLN
;
A
#
# COMPACT_ATOMS: atom_id res chain seq x y z
N MET A 1 13.93 -9.05 -17.41
CA MET A 1 14.28 -8.56 -16.05
C MET A 1 13.14 -8.96 -15.12
N SER A 2 13.40 -9.59 -13.97
CA SER A 2 12.30 -10.05 -13.09
C SER A 2 11.54 -8.85 -12.52
N ARG A 3 10.22 -8.82 -12.68
CA ARG A 3 9.36 -7.83 -12.04
C ARG A 3 8.76 -8.44 -10.77
N TYR A 4 8.32 -7.59 -9.85
CA TYR A 4 7.68 -8.03 -8.61
C TYR A 4 6.26 -7.50 -8.55
N ILE A 5 5.43 -8.20 -7.79
CA ILE A 5 4.07 -7.79 -7.48
C ILE A 5 3.95 -7.71 -5.96
N TYR A 6 3.23 -6.69 -5.49
CA TYR A 6 3.02 -6.43 -4.08
C TYR A 6 1.53 -6.32 -3.81
N ALA A 7 1.11 -6.79 -2.63
CA ALA A 7 -0.21 -6.53 -2.11
C ALA A 7 -0.15 -5.41 -1.07
N ALA A 8 -1.16 -4.56 -1.07
CA ALA A 8 -1.34 -3.50 -0.09
C ALA A 8 -2.82 -3.35 0.24
N LYS A 9 -3.08 -2.70 1.38
CA LYS A 9 -4.42 -2.28 1.80
C LYS A 9 -4.56 -0.78 1.64
N ILE A 10 -5.71 -0.33 1.12
CA ILE A 10 -6.08 1.08 1.06
C ILE A 10 -6.83 1.44 2.35
N ASN A 11 -6.26 2.34 3.15
CA ASN A 11 -6.84 2.80 4.41
C ASN A 11 -7.29 4.25 4.29
N ILE A 12 -8.40 4.62 4.90
CA ILE A 12 -8.90 6.01 4.94
C ILE A 12 -8.41 6.61 6.27
N ASN A 13 -7.46 7.54 6.19
CA ASN A 13 -6.68 8.03 7.33
C ASN A 13 -7.25 9.30 7.95
N GLN A 14 -7.73 10.23 7.13
CA GLN A 14 -8.35 11.47 7.60
C GLN A 14 -9.55 11.80 6.73
N ASN A 15 -10.71 11.95 7.35
CA ASN A 15 -11.84 12.64 6.73
C ASN A 15 -12.31 13.76 7.65
N ILE A 16 -12.15 15.00 7.20
CA ILE A 16 -12.60 16.20 7.94
C ILE A 16 -14.11 16.45 7.81
N PHE A 17 -14.82 15.65 6.99
CA PHE A 17 -16.23 15.86 6.64
C PHE A 17 -17.16 14.74 7.11
N TYR A 18 -16.67 13.53 7.40
CA TYR A 18 -17.51 12.37 7.71
C TYR A 18 -16.93 11.48 8.80
N SER A 19 -17.81 10.96 9.66
CA SER A 19 -17.48 9.98 10.71
C SER A 19 -17.70 8.52 10.28
N ASN A 20 -18.29 8.26 9.10
CA ASN A 20 -18.63 6.91 8.65
C ASN A 20 -17.77 6.46 7.45
N PHE A 21 -16.71 5.70 7.74
CA PHE A 21 -15.78 5.16 6.74
C PHE A 21 -16.43 4.21 5.73
N ASP A 22 -17.46 3.45 6.11
CA ASP A 22 -18.12 2.50 5.21
C ASP A 22 -18.71 3.18 3.97
N SER A 23 -19.19 4.41 4.15
CA SER A 23 -19.73 5.23 3.06
C SER A 23 -18.65 5.80 2.12
N LEU A 24 -17.39 5.85 2.56
CA LEU A 24 -16.28 6.44 1.82
C LEU A 24 -15.51 5.42 0.98
N ILE A 25 -15.53 4.15 1.36
CA ILE A 25 -14.83 3.08 0.63
C ILE A 25 -15.32 2.98 -0.82
N PRO A 26 -16.63 3.05 -1.12
CA PRO A 26 -17.10 3.09 -2.50
C PRO A 26 -16.55 4.26 -3.32
N LEU A 27 -16.33 5.40 -2.68
CA LEU A 27 -15.81 6.59 -3.35
C LEU A 27 -14.38 6.39 -3.86
N ILE A 28 -13.59 5.49 -3.26
CA ILE A 28 -12.24 5.13 -3.77
C ILE A 28 -12.37 4.46 -5.14
N GLY A 29 -13.25 3.45 -5.26
CA GLY A 29 -13.52 2.77 -6.53
C GLY A 29 -14.06 3.74 -7.59
N GLU A 30 -14.99 4.61 -7.20
CA GLU A 30 -15.52 5.66 -8.08
C GLU A 30 -14.44 6.65 -8.53
N ALA A 31 -13.54 7.07 -7.64
CA ALA A 31 -12.43 7.95 -8.01
C ALA A 31 -11.51 7.29 -9.04
N ILE A 32 -11.19 6.01 -8.87
CA ILE A 32 -10.37 5.28 -9.84
C ILE A 32 -11.08 5.18 -11.20
N LEU A 33 -12.40 4.95 -11.21
CA LEU A 33 -13.20 4.83 -12.44
C LEU A 33 -13.44 6.19 -13.14
N ASN A 34 -13.55 7.27 -12.37
CA ASN A 34 -13.78 8.64 -12.85
C ASN A 34 -12.46 9.40 -13.13
N TYR A 35 -11.42 8.69 -13.54
CA TYR A 35 -10.08 9.24 -13.78
C TYR A 35 -9.96 10.15 -15.00
N LYS A 36 -10.95 10.13 -15.91
CA LYS A 36 -10.89 10.85 -17.18
C LYS A 36 -10.63 12.34 -16.93
N ASP A 37 -9.70 12.90 -17.69
CA ASP A 37 -9.26 14.30 -17.61
C ASP A 37 -8.60 14.71 -16.27
N LYS A 38 -8.27 13.74 -15.41
CA LYS A 38 -7.60 13.99 -14.12
C LYS A 38 -6.12 13.62 -14.22
N ILE A 39 -5.29 14.66 -14.22
CA ILE A 39 -3.84 14.54 -14.30
C ILE A 39 -3.23 15.22 -13.09
N TYR A 40 -2.44 14.47 -12.33
CA TYR A 40 -1.56 15.05 -11.32
C TYR A 40 -0.23 15.45 -11.98
N GLU A 41 0.05 16.74 -12.02
CA GLU A 41 1.19 17.30 -12.74
C GLU A 41 2.22 17.91 -11.78
N THR A 42 3.49 17.61 -12.04
CA THR A 42 4.64 18.35 -11.51
C THR A 42 5.38 19.03 -12.67
N LYS A 43 6.42 19.82 -12.38
CA LYS A 43 7.18 20.55 -13.42
C LYS A 43 7.63 19.67 -14.60
N THR A 44 8.00 18.41 -14.35
CA THR A 44 8.58 17.51 -15.35
C THR A 44 7.83 16.20 -15.54
N LEU A 45 6.81 15.92 -14.73
CA LEU A 45 6.08 14.65 -14.75
C LEU A 45 4.58 14.87 -14.74
N LYS A 46 3.85 14.02 -15.46
CA LYS A 46 2.39 13.89 -15.37
C LYS A 46 2.06 12.48 -14.90
N TRP A 47 1.06 12.38 -14.04
CA TRP A 47 0.56 11.13 -13.49
C TRP A 47 -0.94 11.03 -13.72
N THR A 48 -1.42 9.86 -14.12
CA THR A 48 -2.85 9.61 -14.30
C THR A 48 -3.13 8.11 -14.26
N PHE A 49 -4.40 7.73 -14.15
CA PHE A 49 -4.81 6.37 -14.43
C PHE A 49 -5.10 6.20 -15.92
N VAL A 50 -4.90 4.99 -16.46
CA VAL A 50 -5.27 4.64 -17.83
C VAL A 50 -5.83 3.22 -17.87
N ASP A 51 -6.59 2.91 -18.92
CA ASP A 51 -7.21 1.59 -19.15
C ASP A 51 -8.03 1.07 -17.96
N VAL A 52 -8.61 1.97 -17.14
CA VAL A 52 -9.37 1.58 -15.97
C VAL A 52 -10.71 0.99 -16.38
N LYS A 53 -11.04 -0.17 -15.83
CA LYS A 53 -12.32 -0.84 -16.02
C LYS A 53 -12.67 -1.75 -14.86
N LYS A 54 -13.96 -2.02 -14.70
CA LYS A 54 -14.46 -3.12 -13.88
C LYS A 54 -14.30 -4.44 -14.64
N ILE A 55 -13.92 -5.49 -13.94
CA ILE A 55 -13.83 -6.85 -14.47
C ILE A 55 -14.49 -7.83 -13.48
N GLN A 56 -15.07 -8.90 -14.02
CA GLN A 56 -15.63 -9.99 -13.22
C GLN A 56 -14.65 -11.17 -13.20
N LEU A 57 -14.30 -11.67 -12.02
CA LEU A 57 -13.49 -12.89 -11.84
C LEU A 57 -14.15 -13.74 -10.75
N ASP A 58 -14.48 -15.00 -11.06
CA ASP A 58 -15.08 -15.96 -10.11
C ASP A 58 -16.30 -15.42 -9.33
N SER A 59 -17.19 -14.70 -10.02
CA SER A 59 -18.38 -14.04 -9.43
C SER A 59 -18.10 -12.84 -8.52
N GLU A 60 -16.86 -12.38 -8.42
CA GLU A 60 -16.49 -11.13 -7.75
C GLU A 60 -16.14 -10.04 -8.78
N GLU A 61 -16.47 -8.79 -8.43
CA GLU A 61 -16.14 -7.60 -9.22
C GLU A 61 -14.83 -6.99 -8.71
N TYR A 62 -13.94 -6.64 -9.63
CA TYR A 62 -12.68 -5.95 -9.34
C TYR A 62 -12.52 -4.74 -10.25
N ILE A 63 -11.71 -3.77 -9.82
CA ILE A 63 -11.28 -2.65 -10.66
C ILE A 63 -9.83 -2.91 -11.08
N THR A 64 -9.56 -2.91 -12.39
CA THR A 64 -8.20 -2.98 -12.92
C THR A 64 -7.90 -1.75 -13.75
N GLY A 65 -6.63 -1.40 -13.85
CA GLY A 65 -6.15 -0.34 -14.72
C GLY A 65 -4.64 -0.25 -14.62
N LYS A 66 -4.11 0.89 -15.06
CA LYS A 66 -2.69 1.19 -14.93
C LYS A 66 -2.47 2.57 -14.33
N LEU A 67 -1.46 2.67 -13.47
CA LEU A 67 -0.90 3.95 -13.07
C LEU A 67 0.16 4.35 -14.11
N CYS A 68 -0.03 5.50 -14.76
CA CYS A 68 0.84 5.97 -15.82
C CYS A 68 1.67 7.18 -15.35
N LYS A 69 2.98 7.12 -15.61
CA LYS A 69 3.97 8.19 -15.45
C LYS A 69 4.37 8.67 -16.84
N ILE A 70 4.11 9.92 -17.13
CA ILE A 70 4.52 10.57 -18.38
C ILE A 70 5.62 11.56 -18.05
N ARG A 71 6.81 11.36 -18.61
CA ARG A 71 7.92 12.31 -18.45
C ARG A 71 7.83 13.37 -19.53
N LYS A 72 7.54 14.62 -19.13
CA LYS A 72 7.65 15.77 -20.03
C LYS A 72 9.11 15.95 -20.39
N LYS A 73 9.40 16.05 -21.68
CA LYS A 73 10.75 16.32 -22.14
C LYS A 73 11.06 17.81 -22.09
N VAL A 74 12.33 18.09 -21.84
CA VAL A 74 12.92 19.41 -22.01
C VAL A 74 13.34 19.51 -23.47
N VAL A 75 12.98 20.61 -24.11
CA VAL A 75 13.33 20.93 -25.48
C VAL A 75 14.82 21.28 -25.52
N GLU A 76 15.63 20.55 -26.27
CA GLU A 76 17.02 20.94 -26.54
C GLU A 76 17.08 21.76 -27.83
N LYS A 77 17.80 22.88 -27.76
CA LYS A 77 18.07 23.74 -28.92
C LYS A 77 19.22 23.13 -29.70
N LYS A 78 18.95 22.55 -30.87
CA LYS A 78 19.97 22.03 -31.77
C LYS A 78 20.33 23.07 -32.82
N TYR A 79 21.58 23.04 -33.27
CA TYR A 79 22.05 23.85 -34.39
C TYR A 79 22.12 22.96 -35.62
N ASP A 80 21.50 23.42 -36.70
CA ASP A 80 21.61 22.84 -38.03
C ASP A 80 22.79 23.49 -38.73
N ASP A 81 23.88 22.74 -38.91
CA ASP A 81 25.09 23.23 -39.58
C ASP A 81 24.83 23.54 -41.08
N ASP A 82 23.85 22.89 -41.72
CA ASP A 82 23.53 23.06 -43.14
C ASP A 82 22.62 24.27 -43.38
N MET A 83 21.66 24.51 -42.48
CA MET A 83 20.78 25.68 -42.54
C MET A 83 21.33 26.91 -41.80
N HIS A 84 22.44 26.75 -41.06
CA HIS A 84 22.98 27.73 -40.12
C HIS A 84 21.95 28.29 -39.14
N ASP A 85 20.95 27.50 -38.78
CA ASP A 85 19.83 27.91 -37.92
C ASP A 85 19.72 27.01 -36.69
N THR A 86 19.08 27.52 -35.66
CA THR A 86 18.77 26.74 -34.46
C THR A 86 17.32 26.31 -34.48
N TYR A 87 17.09 25.01 -34.38
CA TYR A 87 15.75 24.46 -34.24
C TYR A 87 15.59 23.73 -32.91
N TRP A 88 14.35 23.65 -32.49
CA TRP A 88 13.95 22.91 -31.31
C TRP A 88 13.56 21.50 -31.76
N GLU A 89 14.26 20.48 -31.30
CA GLU A 89 13.89 19.09 -31.60
C GLU A 89 13.00 18.52 -30.48
N ASP A 90 11.75 18.22 -30.83
CA ASP A 90 10.82 17.53 -29.94
C ASP A 90 11.17 16.04 -29.90
N GLU A 91 11.89 15.66 -28.86
CA GLU A 91 12.16 14.26 -28.62
C GLU A 91 10.94 13.70 -27.81
N THR A 92 10.41 12.53 -28.16
CA THR A 92 9.05 12.08 -27.76
C THR A 92 8.79 11.92 -26.25
N ASN A 93 7.55 12.18 -25.80
CA ASN A 93 7.08 11.87 -24.44
C ASN A 93 7.26 10.37 -24.15
N LYS A 94 7.99 10.03 -23.09
CA LYS A 94 8.10 8.64 -22.62
C LYS A 94 7.04 8.37 -21.55
N ALA A 95 6.26 7.31 -21.75
CA ALA A 95 5.26 6.84 -20.81
C ALA A 95 5.72 5.52 -20.17
N TYR A 96 5.50 5.40 -18.86
CA TYR A 96 5.78 4.21 -18.07
C TYR A 96 4.52 3.85 -17.29
N GLU A 97 4.26 2.56 -17.13
CA GLU A 97 3.00 2.09 -16.55
C GLU A 97 3.21 0.95 -15.55
N ASN A 98 2.36 0.93 -14.51
CA ASN A 98 2.18 -0.21 -13.63
C ASN A 98 0.73 -0.68 -13.65
N ILE A 99 0.55 -1.98 -13.84
CA ILE A 99 -0.76 -2.61 -13.78
C ILE A 99 -1.16 -2.80 -12.31
N PHE A 100 -2.45 -2.59 -12.02
CA PHE A 100 -3.03 -2.91 -10.71
C PHE A 100 -4.36 -3.66 -10.84
N LEU A 101 -4.73 -4.35 -9.76
CA LEU A 101 -6.06 -4.92 -9.52
C LEU A 101 -6.47 -4.55 -8.10
N TYR A 102 -7.64 -3.94 -7.98
CA TYR A 102 -8.20 -3.48 -6.73
C TYR A 102 -9.50 -4.24 -6.44
N ASP A 103 -9.53 -4.90 -5.29
CA ASP A 103 -10.73 -5.44 -4.67
C ASP A 103 -11.27 -4.41 -3.69
N GLN A 104 -12.38 -3.79 -4.06
CA GLN A 104 -13.02 -2.75 -3.27
C GLN A 104 -13.62 -3.28 -1.96
N LYS A 105 -14.10 -4.53 -1.91
CA LYS A 105 -14.74 -5.09 -0.72
C LYS A 105 -13.73 -5.31 0.40
N SER A 106 -12.61 -5.97 0.08
CA SER A 106 -11.53 -6.22 1.04
C SER A 106 -10.53 -5.06 1.17
N GLU A 107 -10.67 -4.04 0.30
CA GLU A 107 -9.80 -2.87 0.22
C GLU A 107 -8.34 -3.23 -0.11
N ILE A 108 -8.16 -4.33 -0.85
CA ILE A 108 -6.84 -4.86 -1.21
C ILE A 108 -6.53 -4.40 -2.63
N ILE A 109 -5.36 -3.80 -2.80
CA ILE A 109 -4.80 -3.51 -4.11
C ILE A 109 -3.54 -4.34 -4.32
N VAL A 110 -3.47 -5.05 -5.44
CA VAL A 110 -2.25 -5.70 -5.90
C VAL A 110 -1.75 -4.96 -7.12
N PHE A 111 -0.46 -4.63 -7.11
CA PHE A 111 0.15 -3.86 -8.17
C PHE A 111 1.55 -4.38 -8.50
N GLU A 112 1.99 -4.05 -9.70
CA GLU A 112 3.32 -4.34 -10.18
C GLU A 112 4.34 -3.30 -9.67
N ASP A 113 5.58 -3.73 -9.47
CA ASP A 113 6.74 -2.89 -9.16
C ASP A 113 7.69 -2.91 -10.35
N THR A 114 7.99 -1.72 -10.87
CA THR A 114 8.92 -1.53 -12.00
C THR A 114 10.05 -0.60 -11.60
N TYR A 115 11.10 -0.55 -12.41
CA TYR A 115 12.20 0.40 -12.21
C TYR A 115 11.73 1.87 -12.27
N GLU A 116 10.73 2.16 -13.10
CA GLU A 116 10.29 3.54 -13.39
C GLU A 116 9.22 4.05 -12.44
N ILE A 117 8.46 3.13 -11.87
CA ILE A 117 7.43 3.36 -10.87
C ILE A 117 7.63 2.24 -9.84
N ASP A 118 8.38 2.55 -8.78
CA ASP A 118 8.61 1.61 -7.69
C ASP A 118 7.41 1.54 -6.75
N LYS A 119 7.38 0.56 -5.84
CA LYS A 119 6.28 0.39 -4.89
C LYS A 119 5.92 1.65 -4.09
N LYS A 120 6.93 2.44 -3.69
CA LYS A 120 6.70 3.65 -2.88
C LYS A 120 6.06 4.74 -3.73
N THR A 121 6.56 4.91 -4.94
CA THR A 121 6.06 5.85 -5.93
C THR A 121 4.64 5.47 -6.35
N PHE A 122 4.37 4.18 -6.57
CA PHE A 122 3.03 3.69 -6.87
C PHE A 122 2.06 4.11 -5.76
N MET A 123 2.34 3.76 -4.50
CA MET A 123 1.47 4.08 -3.36
C MET A 123 1.22 5.59 -3.26
N GLU A 124 2.28 6.40 -3.24
CA GLU A 124 2.17 7.87 -3.09
C GLU A 124 1.35 8.51 -4.22
N LYS A 125 1.58 8.12 -5.47
CA LYS A 125 0.89 8.72 -6.62
C LYS A 125 -0.54 8.21 -6.75
N PHE A 126 -0.80 6.97 -6.39
CA PHE A 126 -2.15 6.43 -6.32
C PHE A 126 -2.99 7.18 -5.27
N GLU A 127 -2.44 7.36 -4.06
CA GLU A 127 -3.06 8.16 -2.98
C GLU A 127 -3.41 9.57 -3.47
N ARG A 128 -2.42 10.25 -4.08
CA ARG A 128 -2.59 11.62 -4.56
C ARG A 128 -3.62 11.75 -5.66
N LEU A 129 -3.68 10.79 -6.59
CA LEU A 129 -4.66 10.79 -7.67
C LEU A 129 -6.07 10.58 -7.15
N CYS A 130 -6.29 9.60 -6.26
CA CYS A 130 -7.62 9.38 -5.68
C CYS A 130 -8.14 10.63 -4.96
N TYR A 131 -7.29 11.28 -4.15
CA TYR A 131 -7.63 12.55 -3.49
C TYR A 131 -7.93 13.68 -4.48
N LEU A 132 -7.14 13.81 -5.55
CA LEU A 132 -7.35 14.83 -6.58
C LEU A 132 -8.68 14.64 -7.33
N ILE A 133 -9.05 13.38 -7.59
CA ILE A 133 -10.27 13.04 -8.33
C ILE A 133 -11.49 13.23 -7.43
N ASN A 134 -11.42 12.77 -6.18
CA ASN A 134 -12.50 12.90 -5.22
C ASN A 134 -11.98 13.29 -3.83
N PRO A 135 -11.89 14.60 -3.52
CA PRO A 135 -11.44 15.08 -2.22
C PRO A 135 -12.33 14.66 -1.05
N THR A 136 -13.59 14.27 -1.32
CA THR A 136 -14.56 13.83 -0.29
C THR A 136 -14.13 12.54 0.39
N ILE A 137 -13.30 11.70 -0.26
CA ILE A 137 -12.71 10.50 0.35
C ILE A 137 -11.89 10.89 1.59
N GLY A 138 -11.22 12.04 1.54
CA GLY A 138 -10.20 12.44 2.49
C GLY A 138 -8.83 11.84 2.16
N GLU A 139 -7.91 11.86 3.13
CA GLU A 139 -6.57 11.30 2.96
C GLU A 139 -6.65 9.77 2.99
N ILE A 140 -6.20 9.11 1.93
CA ILE A 140 -5.98 7.66 1.93
C ILE A 140 -4.50 7.35 2.17
N LYS A 141 -4.25 6.22 2.84
CA LYS A 141 -2.92 5.65 3.09
C LYS A 141 -2.88 4.21 2.61
N ILE A 142 -1.97 3.93 1.69
CA ILE A 142 -1.72 2.59 1.19
C ILE A 142 -0.58 1.99 2.02
N LYS A 143 -0.86 0.86 2.66
CA LYS A 143 0.12 0.13 3.48
C LYS A 143 0.29 -1.26 2.89
N LEU A 144 1.54 -1.67 2.68
CA LEU A 144 1.85 -3.02 2.19
C LEU A 144 1.28 -4.07 3.15
N TYR A 145 0.67 -5.11 2.58
CA TYR A 145 0.05 -6.15 3.37
C TYR A 145 1.14 -7.12 3.88
N PRO A 146 1.31 -7.27 5.21
CA PRO A 146 2.25 -8.24 5.74
C PRO A 146 1.64 -9.64 5.74
N LYS A 147 2.49 -10.66 5.67
CA LYS A 147 2.12 -12.05 5.88
C LYS A 147 1.95 -12.27 7.38
N SER A 148 0.70 -12.34 7.82
CA SER A 148 0.35 -12.53 9.23
C SER A 148 1.03 -13.76 9.83
N ALA A 149 1.05 -14.88 9.09
CA ALA A 149 1.71 -16.12 9.49
C ALA A 149 3.23 -15.98 9.70
N ASP A 150 3.92 -15.17 8.88
CA ASP A 150 5.35 -14.92 9.05
C ASP A 150 5.61 -14.09 10.32
N ILE A 151 4.76 -13.09 10.60
CA ILE A 151 4.81 -12.32 11.85
C ILE A 151 4.60 -13.26 13.05
N ASP A 152 3.60 -14.14 12.99
CA ASP A 152 3.31 -15.09 14.07
C ASP A 152 4.48 -16.05 14.33
N LYS A 153 5.05 -16.60 13.27
CA LYS A 153 6.23 -17.46 13.36
C LYS A 153 7.40 -16.72 14.02
N ILE A 154 7.67 -15.49 13.58
CA ILE A 154 8.73 -14.66 14.15
C ILE A 154 8.48 -14.44 15.65
N LEU A 155 7.27 -14.05 16.04
CA LEU A 155 6.91 -13.76 17.45
C LEU A 155 6.94 -15.00 18.35
N ALA A 156 6.68 -16.18 17.79
CA ALA A 156 6.79 -17.45 18.50
C ALA A 156 8.25 -17.82 18.84
N GLU A 157 9.21 -17.48 17.97
CA GLU A 157 10.64 -17.77 18.17
C GLU A 157 11.36 -16.77 19.11
N ILE A 158 10.70 -15.64 19.40
CA ILE A 158 11.25 -14.56 20.24
C ILE A 158 11.06 -14.88 21.74
N ASN A 159 12.18 -14.91 22.47
CA ASN A 159 12.17 -15.03 23.93
C ASN A 159 12.00 -13.66 24.61
N LYS A 160 12.77 -12.66 24.18
CA LYS A 160 12.80 -11.32 24.80
C LYS A 160 12.59 -10.22 23.77
N ILE A 161 11.78 -9.22 24.13
CA ILE A 161 11.51 -8.01 23.35
C ILE A 161 11.94 -6.81 24.18
N TYR A 162 13.01 -6.13 23.75
CA TYR A 162 13.58 -4.99 24.47
C TYR A 162 12.99 -3.66 24.02
N TYR A 163 12.58 -3.61 22.75
CA TYR A 163 12.09 -2.41 22.10
C TYR A 163 11.04 -2.81 21.07
N ALA A 164 9.94 -2.07 21.04
CA ALA A 164 8.98 -2.14 19.95
C ALA A 164 8.50 -0.73 19.61
N LYS A 165 8.57 -0.38 18.33
CA LYS A 165 7.98 0.86 17.79
C LYS A 165 6.93 0.47 16.78
N PHE A 166 5.75 1.06 16.93
CA PHE A 166 4.63 0.91 16.01
C PHE A 166 4.24 2.25 15.43
N ASN A 167 3.80 2.22 14.17
CA ASN A 167 3.14 3.33 13.49
C ASN A 167 1.77 2.81 13.05
N ILE A 168 0.72 3.27 13.70
CA ILE A 168 -0.63 2.69 13.60
C ILE A 168 -1.60 3.75 13.11
N ILE A 169 -2.53 3.34 12.25
CA ILE A 169 -3.70 4.11 11.82
C ILE A 169 -4.98 3.37 12.22
N PRO A 170 -6.10 4.06 12.45
CA PRO A 170 -7.38 3.40 12.72
C PRO A 170 -7.81 2.47 11.59
N ALA A 171 -8.59 1.45 11.93
CA ALA A 171 -9.19 0.54 10.97
C ALA A 171 -10.37 1.18 10.24
N ASN A 172 -10.50 0.96 8.92
CA ASN A 172 -11.64 1.48 8.16
C ASN A 172 -12.98 0.91 8.64
N TYR A 173 -13.06 -0.42 8.83
CA TYR A 173 -14.27 -1.11 9.28
C TYR A 173 -14.34 -1.27 10.81
N THR A 174 -15.43 -1.88 11.27
CA THR A 174 -15.60 -2.31 12.67
C THR A 174 -14.38 -3.07 13.16
N SER A 175 -13.94 -2.73 14.36
CA SER A 175 -12.75 -3.29 14.96
C SER A 175 -12.88 -4.80 15.13
N LYS A 176 -11.84 -5.54 14.71
CA LYS A 176 -11.81 -7.00 14.89
C LYS A 176 -11.39 -7.34 16.32
N ASN A 177 -11.73 -8.56 16.73
CA ASN A 177 -11.18 -9.16 17.94
C ASN A 177 -9.64 -9.12 17.90
N GLY A 178 -9.03 -8.78 19.02
CA GLY A 178 -7.57 -8.70 19.17
C GLY A 178 -6.95 -7.30 19.03
N PHE A 179 -7.69 -6.28 18.59
CA PHE A 179 -7.24 -4.88 18.65
C PHE A 179 -8.36 -3.85 18.86
N LYS A 180 -9.56 -4.33 19.22
CA LYS A 180 -10.76 -3.51 19.37
C LYS A 180 -10.57 -2.31 20.31
N LYS A 181 -9.99 -2.54 21.49
CA LYS A 181 -9.81 -1.48 22.50
C LYS A 181 -8.94 -0.33 21.97
N LEU A 182 -7.83 -0.65 21.31
CA LEU A 182 -6.94 0.37 20.73
C LEU A 182 -7.62 1.09 19.57
N ASP A 183 -8.25 0.38 18.64
CA ASP A 183 -8.91 0.99 17.49
C ASP A 183 -10.08 1.90 17.88
N GLU A 184 -10.93 1.46 18.82
CA GLU A 184 -12.02 2.28 19.37
C GLU A 184 -11.46 3.55 20.04
N ALA A 185 -10.42 3.44 20.86
CA ALA A 185 -9.80 4.60 21.49
C ALA A 185 -9.23 5.59 20.47
N LEU A 186 -8.59 5.11 19.40
CA LEU A 186 -8.08 5.99 18.34
C LEU A 186 -9.22 6.70 17.60
N LYS A 187 -10.33 6.01 17.33
CA LYS A 187 -11.50 6.57 16.65
C LYS A 187 -12.25 7.57 17.51
N GLU A 188 -12.45 7.27 18.80
CA GLU A 188 -13.09 8.15 19.77
C GLU A 188 -12.34 9.48 19.92
N GLU A 189 -11.01 9.40 20.02
CA GLU A 189 -10.12 10.57 20.12
C GLU A 189 -9.82 11.23 18.76
N LYS A 190 -10.40 10.72 17.66
CA LYS A 190 -10.18 11.20 16.28
C LYS A 190 -8.69 11.25 15.90
N ILE A 191 -7.91 10.29 16.38
CA ILE A 191 -6.49 10.15 16.09
C ILE A 191 -6.35 9.49 14.71
N SER A 192 -5.77 10.21 13.74
CA SER A 192 -5.52 9.64 12.41
C SER A 192 -4.31 8.70 12.40
N GLU A 193 -3.28 9.00 13.18
CA GLU A 193 -2.06 8.20 13.23
C GLU A 193 -1.41 8.32 14.61
N ILE A 194 -0.92 7.21 15.14
CA ILE A 194 -0.18 7.17 16.41
C ILE A 194 1.14 6.45 16.25
N ASN A 195 2.16 6.97 16.93
CA ASN A 195 3.44 6.28 17.10
C ASN A 195 3.55 5.75 18.53
N VAL A 196 3.52 4.43 18.69
CA VAL A 196 3.63 3.77 20.00
C VAL A 196 5.05 3.25 20.17
N THR A 197 5.71 3.59 21.27
CA THR A 197 7.07 3.10 21.57
C THR A 197 7.09 2.42 22.93
N LEU A 198 7.41 1.13 22.94
CA LEU A 198 7.56 0.31 24.14
C LEU A 198 9.04 0.01 24.36
N LYS A 199 9.52 0.19 25.58
CA LYS A 199 10.91 -0.06 25.98
C LYS A 199 10.94 -0.81 27.30
N ASN A 200 11.66 -1.92 27.35
CA ASN A 200 11.93 -2.65 28.58
C ASN A 200 13.39 -3.11 28.60
N LYS A 201 14.14 -2.73 29.64
CA LYS A 201 15.57 -3.05 29.77
C LYS A 201 15.83 -4.55 29.96
N GLU A 202 14.89 -5.26 30.57
CA GLU A 202 14.97 -6.69 30.88
C GLU A 202 14.49 -7.57 29.71
N GLY A 203 13.83 -6.94 28.72
CA GLY A 203 13.33 -7.60 27.51
C GLY A 203 11.97 -8.24 27.69
N GLU A 204 11.19 -7.81 28.68
CA GLU A 204 9.94 -8.45 29.12
C GLU A 204 8.70 -7.65 28.68
N ILE A 205 8.69 -7.14 27.44
CA ILE A 205 7.44 -6.63 26.85
C ILE A 205 6.51 -7.83 26.64
N SER A 206 5.36 -7.83 27.35
CA SER A 206 4.39 -8.92 27.31
C SER A 206 3.80 -9.10 25.91
N LYS A 207 3.66 -10.36 25.52
CA LYS A 207 3.01 -10.82 24.28
C LYS A 207 1.59 -11.33 24.53
N GLU A 208 1.10 -11.25 25.76
CA GLU A 208 -0.25 -11.68 26.14
C GLU A 208 -1.31 -10.90 25.38
N GLU A 209 -2.47 -11.53 25.19
CA GLU A 209 -3.63 -10.91 24.57
C GLU A 209 -4.04 -9.63 25.32
N ASP A 210 -4.69 -8.70 24.61
CA ASP A 210 -5.15 -7.40 25.10
C ASP A 210 -4.06 -6.41 25.58
N THR A 211 -2.80 -6.79 25.65
CA THR A 211 -1.69 -5.84 25.87
C THR A 211 -1.57 -4.84 24.72
N VAL A 212 -1.05 -3.63 24.98
CA VAL A 212 -0.78 -2.63 23.93
C VAL A 212 0.08 -3.23 22.81
N PHE A 213 1.07 -4.05 23.15
CA PHE A 213 1.92 -4.73 22.18
C PHE A 213 1.11 -5.66 21.27
N SER A 214 0.31 -6.57 21.83
CA SER A 214 -0.48 -7.52 21.03
C SER A 214 -1.50 -6.82 20.14
N GLN A 215 -2.16 -5.77 20.65
CA GLN A 215 -3.12 -4.99 19.87
C GLN A 215 -2.44 -4.27 18.70
N CYS A 216 -1.30 -3.62 18.92
CA CYS A 216 -0.54 -3.01 17.83
C CYS A 216 -0.08 -4.05 16.80
N VAL A 217 0.42 -5.22 17.24
CA VAL A 217 0.80 -6.31 16.33
C VAL A 217 -0.39 -6.77 15.48
N ASN A 218 -1.57 -6.93 16.08
CA ASN A 218 -2.75 -7.38 15.36
C ASN A 218 -3.24 -6.32 14.35
N MET A 219 -3.11 -5.04 14.66
CA MET A 219 -3.36 -3.97 13.68
C MET A 219 -2.37 -4.04 12.50
N VAL A 220 -1.08 -4.23 12.78
CA VAL A 220 -0.06 -4.39 11.71
C VAL A 220 -0.37 -5.59 10.83
N LYS A 221 -0.71 -6.76 11.41
CA LYS A 221 -1.09 -7.96 10.63
C LYS A 221 -2.24 -7.71 9.65
N ASN A 222 -3.15 -6.79 9.98
CA ASN A 222 -4.28 -6.39 9.13
C ASN A 222 -3.96 -5.16 8.24
N ALA A 223 -2.68 -4.82 8.07
CA ALA A 223 -2.19 -3.70 7.27
C ALA A 223 -2.66 -2.30 7.73
N TYR A 224 -2.96 -2.15 9.03
CA TYR A 224 -3.26 -0.86 9.68
C TYR A 224 -2.03 -0.22 10.35
N GLY A 225 -0.83 -0.59 9.91
CA GLY A 225 0.38 0.00 10.46
C GLY A 225 1.66 -0.72 10.08
N THR A 226 2.76 -0.31 10.70
CA THR A 226 4.07 -0.99 10.63
C THR A 226 4.69 -1.11 12.01
N PHE A 227 5.65 -2.02 12.16
CA PHE A 227 6.46 -2.13 13.36
C PHE A 227 7.95 -2.29 13.07
N VAL A 228 8.74 -1.86 14.05
CA VAL A 228 10.15 -2.19 14.21
C VAL A 228 10.35 -2.70 15.63
N ILE A 229 10.86 -3.92 15.78
CA ILE A 229 11.12 -4.53 17.09
C ILE A 229 12.59 -4.95 17.22
N ASN A 230 13.16 -4.77 18.42
CA ASN A 230 14.47 -5.32 18.77
C ASN A 230 14.29 -6.47 19.76
N VAL A 231 14.75 -7.65 19.35
CA VAL A 231 14.39 -8.92 19.99
C VAL A 231 15.62 -9.78 20.19
N LYS A 232 15.52 -10.72 21.13
CA LYS A 232 16.50 -11.79 21.32
C LYS A 232 15.77 -13.13 21.25
N ASN A 233 16.16 -13.95 20.29
CA ASN A 233 15.59 -15.28 20.08
C ASN A 233 16.07 -16.25 21.17
N ILE A 234 15.34 -17.34 21.35
CA ILE A 234 15.65 -18.39 22.36
C ILE A 234 17.09 -18.90 22.20
N ASN A 235 17.55 -19.05 20.95
CA ASN A 235 18.84 -19.67 20.62
C ASN A 235 19.96 -18.65 20.34
N GLU A 236 19.71 -17.36 20.48
CA GLU A 236 20.64 -16.33 20.00
C GLU A 236 21.13 -15.41 21.13
N LYS A 237 22.43 -15.13 21.13
CA LYS A 237 23.04 -14.20 22.09
C LYS A 237 22.91 -12.74 21.67
N VAL A 238 22.59 -12.47 20.40
CA VAL A 238 22.57 -11.13 19.80
C VAL A 238 21.15 -10.59 19.70
N ILE A 239 21.00 -9.28 19.90
CA ILE A 239 19.74 -8.58 19.67
C ILE A 239 19.58 -8.35 18.15
N LYS A 240 18.50 -8.84 17.57
CA LYS A 240 18.14 -8.63 16.17
C LYS A 240 17.07 -7.56 16.05
N ARG A 241 17.16 -6.77 14.99
CA ARG A 241 16.10 -5.84 14.56
C ARG A 241 15.23 -6.54 13.53
N ILE A 242 13.91 -6.52 13.75
CA ILE A 242 12.92 -7.06 12.84
C ILE A 242 11.99 -5.93 12.42
N ASP A 243 11.73 -5.84 11.12
CA ASP A 243 10.82 -4.89 10.52
C ASP A 243 9.66 -5.62 9.86
N SER A 244 8.44 -5.17 10.12
CA SER A 244 7.24 -5.68 9.44
C SER A 244 7.33 -5.60 7.91
N GLU A 245 8.07 -4.62 7.36
CA GLU A 245 8.26 -4.47 5.92
C GLU A 245 9.04 -5.65 5.29
N CYS A 246 9.76 -6.43 6.10
CA CYS A 246 10.43 -7.65 5.64
C CYS A 246 9.47 -8.84 5.45
N THR A 247 8.23 -8.74 5.95
CA THR A 247 7.23 -9.83 5.94
C THR A 247 6.14 -9.64 4.89
N ILE A 248 6.30 -8.69 3.97
CA ILE A 248 5.27 -8.32 2.98
C ILE A 248 5.04 -9.41 1.91
N TYR A 249 3.82 -9.48 1.38
CA TYR A 249 3.55 -10.28 0.19
C TYR A 249 4.28 -9.70 -1.02
N LYS A 250 5.29 -10.45 -1.50
CA LYS A 250 6.08 -10.15 -2.69
C LYS A 250 6.21 -11.42 -3.53
N LYS A 251 5.83 -11.36 -4.80
CA LYS A 251 5.96 -12.49 -5.75
C LYS A 251 6.65 -12.00 -7.02
N SER A 252 7.55 -12.81 -7.56
CA SER A 252 8.18 -12.50 -8.85
C SER A 252 7.26 -12.86 -10.00
N ILE A 253 7.32 -12.07 -11.07
CA ILE A 253 6.62 -12.31 -12.33
C ILE A 253 7.58 -12.05 -13.50
N LYS A 254 7.44 -12.82 -14.57
CA LYS A 254 8.23 -12.62 -15.79
C LYS A 254 7.76 -11.36 -16.50
N SER A 255 8.70 -10.50 -16.92
CA SER A 255 8.40 -9.21 -17.56
C SER A 255 7.55 -9.30 -18.82
N ASP A 256 7.61 -10.44 -19.53
CA ASP A 256 7.01 -10.61 -20.85
C ASP A 256 5.67 -11.36 -20.74
N SER A 257 5.10 -11.41 -19.53
CA SER A 257 3.80 -12.04 -19.28
C SER A 257 2.68 -11.15 -19.83
N SER A 258 1.65 -11.78 -20.41
CA SER A 258 0.47 -11.03 -20.84
C SER A 258 -0.28 -10.42 -19.66
N ILE A 259 -1.07 -9.36 -19.92
CA ILE A 259 -1.91 -8.73 -18.88
C ILE A 259 -2.84 -9.73 -18.20
N GLN A 260 -3.37 -10.73 -18.91
CA GLN A 260 -4.21 -11.76 -18.30
C GLN A 260 -3.46 -12.59 -17.26
N ILE A 261 -2.16 -12.84 -17.46
CA ILE A 261 -1.31 -13.53 -16.48
C ILE A 261 -1.12 -12.66 -15.24
N TYR A 262 -0.91 -11.35 -15.40
CA TYR A 262 -0.84 -10.40 -14.28
C TYR A 262 -2.13 -10.43 -13.45
N ILE A 263 -3.28 -10.25 -14.10
CA ILE A 263 -4.58 -10.24 -13.42
C ILE A 263 -4.84 -11.55 -12.67
N LYS A 264 -4.55 -12.70 -13.29
CA LYS A 264 -4.64 -14.01 -12.62
C LYS A 264 -3.74 -14.08 -11.38
N LYS A 265 -2.49 -13.64 -11.49
CA LYS A 265 -1.53 -13.65 -10.37
C LYS A 265 -1.89 -12.66 -9.27
N PHE A 266 -2.51 -11.54 -9.64
CA PHE A 266 -3.01 -10.55 -8.69
C PHE A 266 -4.17 -11.12 -7.90
N LYS A 267 -5.15 -11.72 -8.58
CA LYS A 267 -6.27 -12.41 -7.93
C LYS A 267 -5.81 -13.54 -7.01
N GLU A 268 -4.91 -14.41 -7.48
CA GLU A 268 -4.32 -15.47 -6.64
C GLU A 268 -3.77 -14.91 -5.32
N LEU A 269 -3.14 -13.73 -5.36
CA LEU A 269 -2.57 -13.09 -4.17
C LEU A 269 -3.64 -12.50 -3.26
N ILE A 270 -4.69 -11.88 -3.82
CA ILE A 270 -5.85 -11.40 -3.07
C ILE A 270 -6.54 -12.58 -2.35
N ASP A 271 -6.76 -13.69 -3.04
CA ASP A 271 -7.44 -14.86 -2.48
C ASP A 271 -6.64 -15.49 -1.32
N ILE A 272 -5.31 -15.51 -1.41
CA ILE A 272 -4.43 -15.93 -0.30
C ILE A 272 -4.62 -15.01 0.90
N ILE A 273 -4.58 -13.70 0.71
CA ILE A 273 -4.71 -12.72 1.79
C ILE A 273 -6.09 -12.82 2.44
N LYS A 274 -7.16 -12.92 1.63
CA LYS A 274 -8.53 -13.08 2.15
C LYS A 274 -8.64 -14.31 3.04
N ARG A 275 -8.12 -15.45 2.58
CA ARG A 275 -8.14 -16.72 3.33
C ARG A 275 -7.37 -16.64 4.64
N GLU A 276 -6.15 -16.10 4.61
CA GLU A 276 -5.28 -15.99 5.79
C GLU A 276 -5.81 -14.98 6.82
N ASN A 277 -6.65 -14.03 6.42
CA ASN A 277 -7.20 -12.98 7.29
C ASN A 277 -8.70 -13.10 7.55
N HIS A 278 -9.30 -14.23 7.14
CA HIS A 278 -10.74 -14.51 7.24
C HIS A 278 -11.60 -13.35 6.72
N LEU A 279 -11.24 -12.81 5.55
CA LEU A 279 -12.02 -11.79 4.84
C LEU A 279 -12.99 -12.48 3.88
N ASN A 280 -14.23 -12.00 3.85
CA ASN A 280 -15.26 -12.43 2.91
C ASN A 280 -15.18 -11.67 1.59
#